data_AF-A0A0T2IJM4-F1
#
_entry.id   AF-A0A0T2IJM4-F1
#
_cell.length_a   1.000
_cell.length_b   1.000
_cell.length_c   1.000
_cell.angle_alpha   90.00
_cell.angle_beta   90.00
_cell.angle_gamma   90.00
#
_symmetry.space_group_name_H-M   'P 1'
#
loop_
_entity.id
_entity.type
_entity.pdbx_description
1 polymer ?
#
loop_
_entity_poly.entity_id
_entity_poly.type
_entity_poly.pdbx_seq_one_letter_code
_entity_poly.pdbx_strand_id
1 'polypeptide(L)'
;MEHQRSYQPRAAPLSEDDPVVQWLLRGDPAIRWQVLRDLVDASETVVATERARVGHEGWGARLLALRAPDGQWANGACFPGTATFAEATAQALAAGEPPPPFPSTDAEPAEVPSDGSGAEPGQPWTATYPVLLDLCHLGAPPSSPVMQETARLVARNCRWEYDGLPFFDGEVDCCINAGTILIGTYLRVNVDRPVHRLVADQMPDGGWNCWATTRPSPSSFASTLDVIDALLRWERQTGGSEEVRRARQAGEEYLLRRNLLRSLRTGEVVNPQWGLFSYPPRWYYDLLKATEYFARRGGTPDPRVDEAVEHVRAKRQPDGRWLLENTHPGEVHFRFEEPDGGPSRWNTLRALRVLRWYDASAHSVGAGPPSHRRH
;
A
#
# COMPACT_ATOMS: atom_id res chain seq x y z
N MET A 1 -15.06 7.30 -21.03
CA MET A 1 -13.79 7.36 -20.28
C MET A 1 -13.33 5.93 -20.06
N GLU A 2 -12.41 5.44 -20.87
CA GLU A 2 -11.74 4.15 -20.65
C GLU A 2 -11.13 4.16 -19.25
N HIS A 3 -11.60 3.28 -18.36
CA HIS A 3 -10.90 3.03 -17.10
C HIS A 3 -9.58 2.37 -17.44
N GLN A 4 -8.50 3.15 -17.45
CA GLN A 4 -7.16 2.65 -17.71
C GLN A 4 -6.86 1.55 -16.68
N ARG A 5 -6.74 0.29 -17.14
CA ARG A 5 -6.49 -0.86 -16.27
C ARG A 5 -5.27 -0.56 -15.38
N SER A 6 -5.41 -0.75 -14.07
CA SER A 6 -4.37 -0.43 -13.08
C SER A 6 -3.08 -1.26 -13.23
N TYR A 7 -3.14 -2.33 -14.01
CA TYR A 7 -2.04 -3.23 -14.34
C TYR A 7 -2.22 -3.65 -15.82
N GLN A 8 -1.19 -3.46 -16.63
CA GLN A 8 -1.20 -3.76 -18.07
C GLN A 8 0.09 -4.48 -18.45
N PRO A 9 0.22 -5.78 -18.14
CA PRO A 9 1.33 -6.56 -18.65
C PRO A 9 1.12 -6.74 -20.15
N ARG A 10 2.19 -6.56 -20.94
CA ARG A 10 2.19 -6.92 -22.36
C ARG A 10 2.38 -8.44 -22.60
N ALA A 11 2.48 -9.23 -21.52
CA ALA A 11 2.60 -10.68 -21.58
C ALA A 11 1.24 -11.35 -21.80
N ALA A 12 1.26 -12.51 -22.45
CA ALA A 12 0.10 -13.40 -22.53
C ALA A 12 -0.47 -13.72 -21.13
N PRO A 13 -1.80 -13.94 -21.01
CA PRO A 13 -2.39 -14.43 -19.77
C PRO A 13 -1.80 -15.79 -19.38
N LEU A 14 -1.72 -16.05 -18.08
CA LEU A 14 -1.40 -17.37 -17.57
C LEU A 14 -2.59 -18.31 -17.79
N SER A 15 -2.31 -19.60 -18.01
CA SER A 15 -3.36 -20.61 -18.10
C SER A 15 -4.10 -20.72 -16.77
N GLU A 16 -5.43 -20.84 -16.83
CA GLU A 16 -6.22 -21.19 -15.66
C GLU A 16 -5.83 -22.57 -15.12
N ASP A 17 -5.31 -23.48 -15.97
CA ASP A 17 -4.86 -24.82 -15.56
C ASP A 17 -3.49 -24.82 -14.86
N ASP A 18 -2.79 -23.67 -14.80
CA ASP A 18 -1.52 -23.57 -14.08
C ASP A 18 -1.74 -23.89 -12.57
N PRO A 19 -0.95 -24.80 -11.97
CA PRO A 19 -1.15 -25.22 -10.58
C PRO A 19 -1.06 -24.08 -9.55
N VAL A 20 -0.25 -23.06 -9.82
CA VAL A 20 -0.14 -21.87 -8.96
C VAL A 20 -1.37 -20.99 -9.13
N VAL A 21 -1.83 -20.78 -10.38
CA VAL A 21 -3.08 -20.04 -10.65
C VAL A 21 -4.28 -20.72 -9.99
N GLN A 22 -4.44 -22.04 -10.13
CA GLN A 22 -5.50 -22.79 -9.44
C GLN A 22 -5.43 -22.67 -7.91
N TRP A 23 -4.22 -22.68 -7.34
CA TRP A 23 -4.04 -22.51 -5.90
C TRP A 23 -4.41 -21.10 -5.40
N LEU A 24 -4.06 -20.07 -6.18
CA LEU A 24 -4.48 -18.69 -5.91
C LEU A 24 -5.98 -18.51 -6.06
N LEU A 25 -6.56 -19.08 -7.13
CA LEU A 25 -8.00 -19.07 -7.35
C LEU A 25 -8.73 -19.78 -6.21
N ARG A 26 -8.21 -20.82 -5.56
CA ARG A 26 -8.87 -21.39 -4.36
C ARG A 26 -8.82 -20.52 -3.09
N GLY A 27 -8.21 -19.35 -3.14
CA GLY A 27 -8.07 -18.43 -2.00
C GLY A 27 -9.29 -17.56 -1.71
N ASP A 28 -9.09 -16.58 -0.82
CA ASP A 28 -10.07 -15.55 -0.47
C ASP A 28 -10.54 -14.76 -1.72
N PRO A 29 -11.80 -14.30 -1.80
CA PRO A 29 -12.27 -13.45 -2.90
C PRO A 29 -11.32 -12.29 -3.22
N ALA A 30 -10.68 -11.69 -2.21
CA ALA A 30 -9.71 -10.60 -2.35
C ALA A 30 -8.47 -10.97 -3.19
N ILE A 31 -8.07 -12.25 -3.18
CA ILE A 31 -7.04 -12.81 -4.06
C ILE A 31 -7.65 -13.14 -5.42
N ARG A 32 -8.79 -13.84 -5.43
CA ARG A 32 -9.39 -14.40 -6.64
C ARG A 32 -9.68 -13.36 -7.71
N TRP A 33 -10.36 -12.27 -7.36
CA TRP A 33 -10.72 -11.24 -8.35
C TRP A 33 -9.47 -10.59 -8.97
N GLN A 34 -8.39 -10.50 -8.20
CA GLN A 34 -7.13 -9.94 -8.65
C GLN A 34 -6.35 -10.90 -9.55
N VAL A 35 -6.41 -12.20 -9.29
CA VAL A 35 -5.83 -13.23 -10.17
C VAL A 35 -6.57 -13.25 -11.51
N LEU A 36 -7.90 -13.23 -11.48
CA LEU A 36 -8.72 -13.17 -12.69
C LEU A 36 -8.40 -11.93 -13.53
N ARG A 37 -8.30 -10.77 -12.88
CA ARG A 37 -7.98 -9.51 -13.56
C ARG A 37 -6.55 -9.48 -14.10
N ASP A 38 -5.59 -9.80 -13.24
CA ASP A 38 -4.20 -9.47 -13.50
C ASP A 38 -3.45 -10.61 -14.17
N LEU A 39 -3.71 -11.87 -13.80
CA LEU A 39 -2.94 -13.02 -14.27
C LEU A 39 -3.61 -13.73 -15.45
N VAL A 40 -4.93 -13.84 -15.45
CA VAL A 40 -5.71 -14.63 -16.42
C VAL A 40 -6.35 -13.76 -17.51
N ASP A 41 -6.45 -12.45 -17.31
CA ASP A 41 -7.12 -11.51 -18.23
C ASP A 41 -8.61 -11.84 -18.45
N ALA A 42 -9.31 -12.21 -17.38
CA ALA A 42 -10.75 -12.42 -17.42
C ALA A 42 -11.52 -11.13 -17.76
N SER A 43 -12.73 -11.29 -18.28
CA SER A 43 -13.60 -10.16 -18.63
C SER A 43 -13.92 -9.25 -17.43
N GLU A 44 -14.16 -7.97 -17.69
CA GLU A 44 -14.50 -7.00 -16.64
C GLU A 44 -15.74 -7.42 -15.83
N THR A 45 -16.71 -8.07 -16.47
CA THR A 45 -17.90 -8.60 -15.79
C THR A 45 -17.52 -9.68 -14.79
N VAL A 46 -16.73 -10.68 -15.20
CA VAL A 46 -16.27 -11.76 -14.30
C VAL A 46 -15.47 -11.18 -13.12
N VAL A 47 -14.57 -10.24 -13.40
CA VAL A 47 -13.78 -9.56 -12.35
C VAL A 47 -14.66 -8.77 -11.40
N ALA A 48 -15.64 -8.02 -11.90
CA ALA A 48 -16.55 -7.22 -11.08
C ALA A 48 -17.45 -8.11 -10.21
N THR A 49 -17.98 -9.19 -10.76
CA THR A 49 -18.77 -10.19 -10.02
C THR A 49 -17.95 -10.83 -8.90
N GLU A 50 -16.72 -11.26 -9.18
CA GLU A 50 -15.87 -11.86 -8.15
C GLU A 50 -15.46 -10.83 -7.08
N ARG A 51 -15.11 -9.61 -7.48
CA ARG A 51 -14.74 -8.53 -6.54
C ARG A 51 -15.92 -8.13 -5.63
N ALA A 52 -17.15 -8.22 -6.11
CA ALA A 52 -18.34 -7.92 -5.30
C ALA A 52 -18.43 -8.80 -4.04
N ARG A 53 -17.91 -10.04 -4.11
CA ARG A 53 -17.85 -11.00 -3.00
C ARG A 53 -17.02 -10.52 -1.81
N VAL A 54 -16.00 -9.69 -2.05
CA VAL A 54 -15.13 -9.15 -0.97
C VAL A 54 -15.93 -8.42 0.11
N GLY A 55 -17.07 -7.80 -0.25
CA GLY A 55 -17.91 -7.07 0.72
C GLY A 55 -18.75 -7.96 1.63
N HIS A 56 -18.93 -9.25 1.30
CA HIS A 56 -19.82 -10.16 2.03
C HIS A 56 -19.23 -11.55 2.33
N GLU A 57 -18.05 -11.86 1.79
CA GLU A 57 -17.29 -13.07 2.05
C GLU A 57 -15.82 -12.74 2.43
N GLY A 58 -15.19 -13.65 3.18
CA GLY A 58 -13.75 -13.61 3.40
C GLY A 58 -13.27 -12.47 4.32
N TRP A 59 -12.02 -12.04 4.12
CA TRP A 59 -11.38 -11.03 4.95
C TRP A 59 -12.06 -9.67 4.90
N GLY A 60 -12.51 -9.24 3.72
CA GLY A 60 -13.16 -7.93 3.54
C GLY A 60 -14.45 -7.81 4.35
N ALA A 61 -15.31 -8.82 4.26
CA ALA A 61 -16.56 -8.88 5.03
C ALA A 61 -16.31 -8.92 6.54
N ARG A 62 -15.30 -9.67 6.98
CA ARG A 62 -14.93 -9.75 8.40
C ARG A 62 -14.43 -8.41 8.95
N LEU A 63 -13.63 -7.66 8.19
CA LEU A 63 -13.23 -6.31 8.58
C LEU A 63 -14.43 -5.36 8.65
N LEU A 64 -15.32 -5.40 7.65
CA LEU A 64 -16.54 -4.58 7.64
C LEU A 64 -17.48 -4.89 8.82
N ALA A 65 -17.55 -6.15 9.25
CA ALA A 65 -18.36 -6.56 10.40
C ALA A 65 -17.82 -6.01 11.73
N LEU A 66 -16.55 -5.60 11.80
CA LEU A 66 -15.93 -5.01 12.99
C LEU A 66 -16.07 -3.48 13.03
N ARG A 67 -16.67 -2.87 12.00
CA ARG A 67 -16.89 -1.43 11.91
C ARG A 67 -17.88 -0.98 12.99
N ALA A 68 -17.51 0.00 13.79
CA ALA A 68 -18.41 0.60 14.78
C ALA A 68 -19.51 1.45 14.09
N PRO A 69 -20.62 1.78 14.80
CA PRO A 69 -21.71 2.58 14.23
C PRO A 69 -21.31 3.97 13.74
N ASP A 70 -20.21 4.51 14.25
CA ASP A 70 -19.63 5.79 13.84
C ASP A 70 -18.69 5.68 12.63
N GLY A 71 -18.56 4.48 12.04
CA GLY A 71 -17.74 4.19 10.87
C GLY A 71 -16.27 3.87 11.16
N GLN A 72 -15.85 3.92 12.43
CA GLN A 72 -14.44 3.74 12.82
C GLN A 72 -14.13 2.29 13.22
N TRP A 73 -12.84 2.01 13.40
CA TRP A 73 -12.35 0.81 14.07
C TRP A 73 -11.47 1.21 15.25
N ALA A 74 -11.62 0.48 16.36
CA ALA A 74 -10.89 0.68 17.61
C ALA A 74 -10.92 2.13 18.16
N ASN A 75 -11.90 2.95 17.74
CA ASN A 75 -12.13 4.31 18.22
C ASN A 75 -10.93 5.27 18.02
N GLY A 76 -10.22 5.18 16.90
CA GLY A 76 -9.14 6.11 16.55
C GLY A 76 -8.66 6.00 15.11
N ALA A 77 -7.90 6.99 14.64
CA ALA A 77 -7.37 7.02 13.29
C ALA A 77 -6.13 6.12 13.17
N CYS A 78 -5.06 6.46 13.88
CA CYS A 78 -3.82 5.68 13.96
C CYS A 78 -3.67 4.92 15.28
N PHE A 79 -4.22 5.47 16.38
CA PHE A 79 -4.09 4.92 17.73
C PHE A 79 -5.47 4.67 18.38
N PRO A 80 -5.75 3.47 18.92
CA PRO A 80 -7.02 3.11 19.55
C PRO A 80 -7.40 3.97 20.75
N GLY A 81 -8.70 4.02 21.05
CA GLY A 81 -9.22 4.59 22.30
C GLY A 81 -9.19 6.13 22.37
N THR A 82 -9.10 6.81 21.23
CA THR A 82 -8.95 8.27 21.14
C THR A 82 -10.24 9.00 20.76
N ALA A 83 -11.40 8.32 20.73
CA ALA A 83 -12.68 8.93 20.32
C ALA A 83 -13.04 10.19 21.11
N THR A 84 -12.91 10.17 22.44
CA THR A 84 -13.18 11.36 23.27
C THR A 84 -12.21 12.50 22.96
N PHE A 85 -10.95 12.18 22.66
CA PHE A 85 -9.98 13.16 22.20
C PHE A 85 -10.37 13.76 20.84
N ALA A 86 -10.73 12.92 19.86
CA ALA A 86 -11.15 13.36 18.54
C ALA A 86 -12.40 14.26 18.59
N GLU A 87 -13.38 13.93 19.44
CA GLU A 87 -14.58 14.75 19.66
C GLU A 87 -14.24 16.11 20.30
N ALA A 88 -13.44 16.11 21.36
CA ALA A 88 -13.00 17.33 22.03
C ALA A 88 -12.22 18.23 21.07
N THR A 89 -11.37 17.66 20.23
CA THR A 89 -10.65 18.43 19.22
C THR A 89 -11.58 19.03 18.16
N ALA A 90 -12.54 18.26 17.66
CA ALA A 90 -13.51 18.78 16.70
C ALA A 90 -14.31 19.96 17.27
N GLN A 91 -14.66 19.91 18.57
CA GLN A 91 -15.34 21.00 19.26
C GLN A 91 -14.45 22.24 19.41
N ALA A 92 -13.20 22.07 19.85
CA ALA A 92 -12.25 23.17 20.02
C ALA A 92 -12.00 23.91 18.70
N LEU A 93 -11.73 23.17 17.62
CA LEU A 93 -11.50 23.76 16.29
C LEU A 93 -12.74 24.51 15.77
N ALA A 94 -13.96 24.00 16.03
CA ALA A 94 -15.20 24.69 15.67
C ALA A 94 -15.42 25.99 16.44
N ALA A 95 -14.87 26.09 17.66
CA ALA A 95 -14.88 27.31 18.48
C ALA A 95 -13.73 28.28 18.16
N GLY A 96 -12.81 27.93 17.24
CA GLY A 96 -11.60 28.71 16.96
C GLY A 96 -10.53 28.58 18.05
N GLU A 97 -10.63 27.54 18.89
CA GLU A 97 -9.71 27.23 19.97
C GLU A 97 -8.66 26.19 19.51
N PRO A 98 -7.46 26.18 20.12
CA PRO A 98 -6.47 25.15 19.82
C PRO A 98 -6.99 23.76 20.24
N PRO A 99 -6.57 22.69 19.55
CA PRO A 99 -6.93 21.33 19.92
C PRO A 99 -6.46 21.02 21.36
N PRO A 100 -7.20 20.21 22.13
CA PRO A 100 -6.72 19.73 23.41
C PRO A 100 -5.39 18.98 23.23
N PRO A 101 -4.53 18.94 24.25
CA PRO A 101 -3.33 18.11 24.19
C PRO A 101 -3.73 16.64 24.01
N PHE A 102 -2.98 15.92 23.19
CA PHE A 102 -3.18 14.48 23.03
C PHE A 102 -3.07 13.79 24.39
N PRO A 103 -3.98 12.87 24.77
CA PRO A 103 -3.87 12.16 26.03
C PRO A 103 -2.54 11.40 26.04
N SER A 104 -1.62 11.82 26.92
CA SER A 104 -0.39 11.06 27.12
C SER A 104 -0.73 9.76 27.84
N THR A 105 -0.10 8.67 27.42
CA THR A 105 -0.12 7.38 28.12
C THR A 105 0.64 7.43 29.46
N ASP A 106 1.11 8.61 29.88
CA ASP A 106 1.90 8.83 31.11
C ASP A 106 1.05 8.94 32.38
N ALA A 107 -0.25 8.64 32.34
CA ALA A 107 -0.93 8.25 33.55
C ALA A 107 -0.34 6.90 33.99
N GLU A 108 0.50 6.92 35.04
CA GLU A 108 1.19 5.74 35.57
C GLU A 108 0.29 4.49 35.52
N PRO A 109 0.66 3.46 34.73
CA PRO A 109 0.09 2.15 34.94
C PRO A 109 0.45 1.76 36.37
N ALA A 110 -0.53 1.32 37.16
CA ALA A 110 -0.26 0.67 38.44
C ALA A 110 0.83 -0.40 38.21
N GLU A 111 1.88 -0.38 39.04
CA GLU A 111 3.11 -1.16 38.92
C GLU A 111 2.92 -2.51 38.20
N VAL A 112 3.44 -2.60 36.97
CA VAL A 112 3.52 -3.88 36.24
C VAL A 112 4.55 -4.75 36.96
N PRO A 113 4.22 -5.98 37.38
CA PRO A 113 5.16 -6.88 38.03
C PRO A 113 6.43 -7.07 37.19
N SER A 114 7.59 -7.11 37.85
CA SER A 114 8.91 -7.21 37.21
C SER A 114 9.22 -8.58 36.60
N ASP A 115 8.23 -9.39 36.24
CA ASP A 115 8.41 -10.76 35.74
C ASP A 115 8.60 -10.85 34.22
N GLY A 116 8.74 -9.71 33.54
CA GLY A 116 9.13 -9.64 32.13
C GLY A 116 7.97 -9.68 31.14
N SER A 117 6.73 -9.44 31.57
CA SER A 117 5.56 -9.34 30.68
C SER A 117 5.36 -7.97 30.00
N GLY A 118 6.27 -7.01 30.21
CA GLY A 118 6.15 -5.62 29.74
C GLY A 118 6.69 -5.39 28.32
N ALA A 119 6.16 -6.10 27.32
CA ALA A 119 6.33 -5.66 25.92
C ALA A 119 5.45 -4.40 25.73
N GLU A 120 6.02 -3.30 25.21
CA GLU A 120 5.20 -2.18 24.77
C GLU A 120 4.10 -2.70 23.85
N PRO A 121 2.85 -2.23 23.97
CA PRO A 121 1.79 -2.66 23.07
C PRO A 121 2.22 -2.35 21.64
N GLY A 122 2.47 -3.39 20.85
CA GLY A 122 2.93 -3.25 19.47
C GLY A 122 1.92 -2.44 18.63
N GLN A 123 2.33 -2.00 17.43
CA GLN A 123 1.52 -1.12 16.60
C GLN A 123 0.05 -1.58 16.47
N PRO A 124 -0.93 -0.70 16.72
CA PRO A 124 -2.34 -1.06 16.65
C PRO A 124 -2.85 -1.08 15.21
N TRP A 125 -2.65 -2.20 14.51
CA TRP A 125 -3.19 -2.41 13.16
C TRP A 125 -4.72 -2.57 13.13
N THR A 126 -5.35 -2.48 14.30
CA THR A 126 -6.80 -2.52 14.52
C THR A 126 -7.49 -1.17 14.28
N ALA A 127 -6.74 -0.06 14.24
CA ALA A 127 -7.28 1.29 14.10
C ALA A 127 -7.88 1.59 12.70
N THR A 128 -8.59 2.71 12.57
CA THR A 128 -9.35 3.07 11.36
C THR A 128 -8.47 3.18 10.11
N TYR A 129 -7.32 3.85 10.21
CA TYR A 129 -6.38 4.02 9.10
C TYR A 129 -5.90 2.68 8.51
N PRO A 130 -5.28 1.76 9.28
CA PRO A 130 -4.79 0.50 8.73
C PRO A 130 -5.93 -0.39 8.21
N VAL A 131 -7.10 -0.42 8.87
CA VAL A 131 -8.23 -1.23 8.40
C VAL A 131 -8.80 -0.70 7.08
N LEU A 132 -8.96 0.62 6.93
CA LEU A 132 -9.41 1.21 5.66
C LEU A 132 -8.42 0.94 4.53
N LEU A 133 -7.12 1.02 4.80
CA LEU A 133 -6.09 0.70 3.82
C LEU A 133 -6.16 -0.78 3.40
N ASP A 134 -6.36 -1.68 4.37
CA ASP A 134 -6.56 -3.11 4.10
C ASP A 134 -7.82 -3.34 3.25
N LEU A 135 -8.97 -2.74 3.58
CA LEU A 135 -10.20 -2.84 2.78
C LEU A 135 -9.99 -2.38 1.33
N CYS A 136 -9.20 -1.32 1.11
CA CYS A 136 -8.84 -0.84 -0.22
C CYS A 136 -7.96 -1.85 -0.97
N HIS A 137 -6.98 -2.47 -0.31
CA HIS A 137 -6.10 -3.48 -0.89
C HIS A 137 -6.80 -4.81 -1.19
N LEU A 138 -7.72 -5.22 -0.31
CA LEU A 138 -8.57 -6.39 -0.51
C LEU A 138 -9.54 -6.20 -1.68
N GLY A 139 -9.89 -4.95 -2.00
CA GLY A 139 -10.73 -4.62 -3.13
C GLY A 139 -12.21 -4.50 -2.79
N ALA A 140 -12.58 -4.21 -1.54
CA ALA A 140 -13.97 -4.00 -1.13
C ALA A 140 -14.66 -2.97 -2.07
N PRO A 141 -15.79 -3.29 -2.73
CA PRO A 141 -16.32 -2.43 -3.79
C PRO A 141 -16.61 -1.00 -3.28
N PRO A 142 -15.94 0.04 -3.80
CA PRO A 142 -16.05 1.39 -3.26
C PRO A 142 -17.45 2.01 -3.46
N SER A 143 -18.19 1.53 -4.46
CA SER A 143 -19.57 1.93 -4.73
C SER A 143 -20.62 1.13 -3.96
N SER A 144 -20.22 0.16 -3.13
CA SER A 144 -21.17 -0.56 -2.29
C SER A 144 -21.77 0.36 -1.22
N PRO A 145 -23.05 0.19 -0.83
CA PRO A 145 -23.68 1.03 0.18
C PRO A 145 -22.90 1.09 1.49
N VAL A 146 -22.35 -0.04 1.94
CA VAL A 146 -21.54 -0.11 3.17
C VAL A 146 -20.26 0.72 3.07
N MET A 147 -19.52 0.66 1.95
CA MET A 147 -18.30 1.45 1.77
C MET A 147 -18.58 2.94 1.63
N GLN A 148 -19.67 3.32 0.93
CA GLN A 148 -20.10 4.72 0.81
C GLN A 148 -20.51 5.30 2.17
N GLU A 149 -21.24 4.52 2.96
CA GLU A 149 -21.59 4.89 4.34
C GLU A 149 -20.34 5.01 5.22
N THR A 150 -19.40 4.05 5.14
CA THR A 150 -18.12 4.11 5.86
C THR A 150 -17.40 5.42 5.54
N ALA A 151 -17.24 5.74 4.26
CA ALA A 151 -16.54 6.95 3.82
C ALA A 151 -17.17 8.22 4.42
N ARG A 152 -18.51 8.30 4.39
CA ARG A 152 -19.25 9.44 4.95
C ARG A 152 -19.13 9.55 6.47
N LEU A 153 -19.19 8.42 7.17
CA LEU A 153 -19.05 8.37 8.63
C LEU A 153 -17.64 8.70 9.08
N VAL A 154 -16.61 8.14 8.44
CA VAL A 154 -15.20 8.46 8.70
C VAL A 154 -14.92 9.95 8.45
N ALA A 155 -15.40 10.50 7.33
CA ALA A 155 -15.25 11.92 7.04
C ALA A 155 -15.88 12.81 8.13
N ARG A 156 -17.02 12.38 8.69
CA ARG A 156 -17.70 13.12 9.75
C ARG A 156 -17.01 12.99 11.10
N ASN A 157 -16.66 11.77 11.50
CA ASN A 157 -16.38 11.41 12.89
C ASN A 157 -14.89 11.17 13.19
N CYS A 158 -14.09 10.75 12.21
CA CYS A 158 -12.70 10.37 12.44
C CYS A 158 -11.78 11.58 12.31
N ARG A 159 -10.84 11.72 13.26
CA ARG A 159 -9.82 12.77 13.30
C ARG A 159 -8.45 12.15 13.55
N TRP A 160 -7.42 12.75 12.96
CA TRP A 160 -6.04 12.40 13.27
C TRP A 160 -5.71 12.77 14.71
N GLU A 161 -4.92 11.94 15.37
CA GLU A 161 -4.47 12.19 16.74
C GLU A 161 -3.64 13.48 16.85
N TYR A 162 -2.86 13.77 15.81
CA TYR A 162 -2.09 14.99 15.69
C TYR A 162 -2.95 16.12 15.10
N ASP A 163 -3.00 17.27 15.77
CA ASP A 163 -3.78 18.48 15.43
C ASP A 163 -5.31 18.28 15.26
N GLY A 164 -5.82 17.06 15.43
CA GLY A 164 -7.24 16.72 15.27
C GLY A 164 -7.85 17.10 13.93
N LEU A 165 -7.04 17.06 12.87
CA LEU A 165 -7.51 17.32 11.51
C LEU A 165 -8.50 16.25 11.07
N PRO A 166 -9.50 16.60 10.22
CA PRO A 166 -10.34 15.61 9.54
C PRO A 166 -9.52 14.52 8.88
N PHE A 167 -9.97 13.25 8.97
CA PHE A 167 -9.20 12.11 8.46
C PHE A 167 -8.72 12.31 7.01
N PHE A 168 -9.60 12.79 6.11
CA PHE A 168 -9.26 12.99 4.70
C PHE A 168 -8.47 14.28 4.40
N ASP A 169 -8.35 15.18 5.37
CA ASP A 169 -7.50 16.39 5.25
C ASP A 169 -6.02 16.07 5.46
N GLY A 170 -5.71 14.86 5.93
CA GLY A 170 -4.35 14.38 6.16
C GLY A 170 -3.78 14.73 7.53
N GLU A 171 -2.57 14.24 7.75
CA GLU A 171 -1.74 14.37 8.95
C GLU A 171 -0.45 15.15 8.57
N VAL A 172 0.58 15.18 9.40
CA VAL A 172 1.90 15.75 9.09
C VAL A 172 2.83 14.76 8.39
N ASP A 173 2.86 13.50 8.82
CA ASP A 173 3.75 12.48 8.29
C ASP A 173 3.38 12.06 6.87
N CYS A 174 4.35 12.16 5.96
CA CYS A 174 4.13 11.88 4.55
C CYS A 174 3.69 10.43 4.28
N CYS A 175 4.13 9.47 5.09
CA CYS A 175 3.76 8.06 5.01
C CYS A 175 2.27 7.85 5.36
N ILE A 176 1.76 8.58 6.38
CA ILE A 176 0.34 8.58 6.75
C ILE A 176 -0.48 9.26 5.65
N ASN A 177 -0.04 10.44 5.20
CA ASN A 177 -0.68 11.17 4.11
C ASN A 177 -0.77 10.35 2.82
N ALA A 178 0.27 9.60 2.47
CA ALA A 178 0.25 8.68 1.34
C ALA A 178 -0.89 7.64 1.47
N GLY A 179 -1.01 6.99 2.63
CA GLY A 179 -2.12 6.06 2.88
C GLY A 179 -3.50 6.75 2.88
N THR A 180 -3.62 7.96 3.42
CA THR A 180 -4.85 8.76 3.38
C THR A 180 -5.28 9.05 1.94
N ILE A 181 -4.34 9.41 1.07
CA ILE A 181 -4.59 9.63 -0.36
C ILE A 181 -5.02 8.33 -1.03
N LEU A 182 -4.37 7.20 -0.72
CA LEU A 182 -4.76 5.89 -1.26
C LEU A 182 -6.21 5.55 -0.89
N ILE A 183 -6.58 5.74 0.37
CA ILE A 183 -7.93 5.48 0.89
C ILE A 183 -8.94 6.44 0.23
N GLY A 184 -8.71 7.76 0.29
CA GLY A 184 -9.65 8.74 -0.25
C GLY A 184 -9.83 8.63 -1.76
N THR A 185 -8.75 8.40 -2.52
CA THR A 185 -8.80 8.15 -3.97
C THR A 185 -9.65 6.92 -4.31
N TYR A 186 -9.47 5.84 -3.53
CA TYR A 186 -10.23 4.62 -3.69
C TYR A 186 -11.72 4.82 -3.38
N LEU A 187 -12.03 5.56 -2.32
CA LEU A 187 -13.40 5.87 -1.87
C LEU A 187 -14.06 7.04 -2.60
N ARG A 188 -13.37 7.68 -3.56
CA ARG A 188 -13.85 8.86 -4.29
C ARG A 188 -14.12 10.07 -3.38
N VAL A 189 -13.33 10.22 -2.33
CA VAL A 189 -13.34 11.38 -1.43
C VAL A 189 -12.25 12.36 -1.85
N ASN A 190 -12.50 13.67 -1.72
CA ASN A 190 -11.49 14.69 -2.01
C ASN A 190 -10.31 14.55 -1.03
N VAL A 191 -9.10 14.48 -1.57
CA VAL A 191 -7.83 14.39 -0.84
C VAL A 191 -6.79 15.36 -1.42
N ASP A 192 -7.25 16.47 -2.01
CA ASP A 192 -6.37 17.44 -2.67
C ASP A 192 -5.40 18.08 -1.68
N ARG A 193 -5.86 18.34 -0.44
CA ARG A 193 -5.02 18.91 0.63
C ARG A 193 -3.77 18.07 0.93
N PRO A 194 -3.87 16.77 1.29
CA PRO A 194 -2.66 15.96 1.50
C PRO A 194 -1.85 15.78 0.22
N VAL A 195 -2.47 15.74 -0.97
CA VAL A 195 -1.72 15.70 -2.25
C VAL A 195 -0.83 16.93 -2.43
N HIS A 196 -1.41 18.13 -2.29
CA HIS A 196 -0.67 19.39 -2.42
C HIS A 196 0.42 19.51 -1.36
N ARG A 197 0.15 19.04 -0.14
CA ARG A 197 1.17 18.99 0.91
C ARG A 197 2.34 18.09 0.55
N LEU A 198 2.09 16.87 0.06
CA LEU A 198 3.18 15.98 -0.36
C LEU A 198 4.02 16.58 -1.49
N VAL A 199 3.41 17.28 -2.45
CA VAL A 199 4.15 17.99 -3.50
C VAL A 199 5.03 19.10 -2.90
N ALA A 200 4.49 19.90 -1.98
CA ALA A 200 5.21 20.99 -1.34
C ALA A 200 6.35 20.50 -0.43
N ASP A 201 6.16 19.35 0.23
CA ASP A 201 7.11 18.76 1.17
C ASP A 201 8.20 17.91 0.45
N GLN A 202 8.21 17.87 -0.89
CA GLN A 202 9.24 17.14 -1.64
C GLN A 202 10.64 17.70 -1.37
N MET A 203 11.57 16.81 -1.05
CA MET A 203 12.93 17.18 -0.69
C MET A 203 13.80 17.43 -1.94
N PRO A 204 14.91 18.19 -1.84
CA PRO A 204 15.75 18.53 -3.00
C PRO A 204 16.34 17.34 -3.76
N ASP A 205 16.41 16.17 -3.12
CA ASP A 205 16.93 14.95 -3.71
C ASP A 205 15.84 14.11 -4.43
N GLY A 206 14.61 14.63 -4.50
CA GLY A 206 13.44 14.06 -5.16
C GLY A 206 12.57 13.16 -4.28
N GLY A 207 13.03 12.79 -3.08
CA GLY A 207 12.30 11.89 -2.19
C GLY A 207 11.54 12.59 -1.05
N TRP A 208 11.12 11.79 -0.07
CA TRP A 208 10.43 12.23 1.13
C TRP A 208 10.95 11.55 2.40
N ASN A 209 10.72 12.21 3.54
CA ASN A 209 10.91 11.67 4.89
C ASN A 209 9.69 11.97 5.76
N CYS A 210 9.21 10.95 6.48
CA CYS A 210 8.47 11.18 7.72
C CYS A 210 9.40 11.92 8.70
N TRP A 211 8.88 12.91 9.44
CA TRP A 211 9.69 13.80 10.29
C TRP A 211 10.81 14.57 9.57
N ALA A 212 10.57 15.08 8.35
CA ALA A 212 11.59 15.76 7.53
C ALA A 212 12.31 16.94 8.24
N THR A 213 11.65 17.61 9.19
CA THR A 213 12.25 18.68 10.00
C THR A 213 13.41 18.19 10.86
N THR A 214 13.36 16.95 11.33
CA THR A 214 14.41 16.32 12.15
C THR A 214 15.31 15.38 11.34
N ARG A 215 14.90 14.98 10.13
CA ARG A 215 15.70 14.21 9.16
C ARG A 215 15.69 14.85 7.76
N PRO A 216 16.51 15.88 7.52
CA PRO A 216 16.45 16.66 6.28
C PRO A 216 17.23 16.05 5.10
N SER A 217 18.05 15.01 5.30
CA SER A 217 18.78 14.34 4.20
C SER A 217 19.48 13.05 4.66
N PRO A 218 19.63 12.04 3.79
CA PRO A 218 18.90 11.88 2.53
C PRO A 218 17.42 11.56 2.78
N SER A 219 16.58 11.65 1.74
CA SER A 219 15.23 11.08 1.80
C SER A 219 15.27 9.58 2.06
N SER A 220 14.13 8.98 2.42
CA SER A 220 14.02 7.56 2.77
C SER A 220 13.34 6.76 1.66
N PHE A 221 13.74 5.50 1.51
CA PHE A 221 13.13 4.60 0.52
C PHE A 221 11.66 4.31 0.82
N ALA A 222 11.32 4.05 2.08
CA ALA A 222 9.96 3.72 2.51
C ALA A 222 8.98 4.87 2.23
N SER A 223 9.24 6.05 2.79
CA SER A 223 8.35 7.21 2.59
C SER A 223 8.26 7.60 1.11
N THR A 224 9.38 7.58 0.39
CA THR A 224 9.37 7.89 -1.05
C THR A 224 8.51 6.90 -1.82
N LEU A 225 8.61 5.60 -1.55
CA LEU A 225 7.79 4.58 -2.22
C LEU A 225 6.30 4.74 -1.92
N ASP A 226 5.93 5.00 -0.66
CA ASP A 226 4.53 5.19 -0.27
C ASP A 226 3.94 6.42 -0.96
N VAL A 227 4.68 7.53 -0.97
CA VAL A 227 4.25 8.78 -1.63
C VAL A 227 4.07 8.59 -3.14
N ILE A 228 5.03 8.00 -3.85
CA ILE A 228 4.89 7.84 -5.30
C ILE A 228 3.75 6.87 -5.68
N ASP A 229 3.47 5.82 -4.88
CA ASP A 229 2.28 4.97 -5.10
C ASP A 229 1.00 5.77 -4.91
N ALA A 230 0.89 6.56 -3.85
CA ALA A 230 -0.26 7.42 -3.60
C ALA A 230 -0.51 8.42 -4.74
N LEU A 231 0.54 9.14 -5.18
CA LEU A 231 0.45 10.10 -6.29
C LEU A 231 0.08 9.41 -7.61
N LEU A 232 0.66 8.24 -7.91
CA LEU A 232 0.33 7.48 -9.12
C LEU A 232 -1.17 7.10 -9.16
N ARG A 233 -1.72 6.63 -8.03
CA ARG A 233 -3.13 6.24 -7.96
C ARG A 233 -4.06 7.43 -8.05
N TRP A 234 -3.71 8.54 -7.41
CA TRP A 234 -4.47 9.78 -7.52
C TRP A 234 -4.44 10.30 -8.96
N GLU A 235 -3.28 10.37 -9.60
CA GLU A 235 -3.11 10.80 -11.01
C GLU A 235 -4.00 9.99 -11.96
N ARG A 236 -3.98 8.65 -11.86
CA ARG A 236 -4.81 7.78 -12.71
C ARG A 236 -6.30 7.99 -12.51
N GLN A 237 -6.70 8.40 -11.31
CA GLN A 237 -8.09 8.58 -10.97
C GLN A 237 -8.64 9.94 -11.37
N THR A 238 -7.84 10.99 -11.23
CA THR A 238 -8.28 12.39 -11.43
C THR A 238 -7.82 12.96 -12.77
N GLY A 239 -6.90 12.30 -13.46
CA GLY A 239 -6.15 12.84 -14.60
C GLY A 239 -4.85 13.55 -14.20
N GLY A 240 -4.65 13.81 -12.90
CA GLY A 240 -3.45 14.40 -12.35
C GLY A 240 -3.15 15.84 -12.79
N SER A 241 -2.04 16.40 -12.31
CA SER A 241 -1.45 17.64 -12.81
C SER A 241 -0.01 17.41 -13.26
N GLU A 242 0.54 18.29 -14.09
CA GLU A 242 1.97 18.25 -14.47
C GLU A 242 2.90 18.40 -13.26
N GLU A 243 2.46 19.10 -12.22
CA GLU A 243 3.21 19.25 -10.99
C GLU A 243 3.30 17.93 -10.22
N VAL A 244 2.16 17.26 -10.01
CA VAL A 244 2.11 15.95 -9.34
C VAL A 244 2.89 14.91 -10.14
N ARG A 245 2.75 14.90 -11.48
CA ARG A 245 3.52 14.02 -12.38
C ARG A 245 5.03 14.22 -12.21
N ARG A 246 5.51 15.47 -12.18
CA ARG A 246 6.93 15.78 -11.99
C ARG A 246 7.41 15.36 -10.60
N ALA A 247 6.63 15.61 -9.55
CA ALA A 247 6.98 15.20 -8.19
C ALA A 247 7.12 13.67 -8.11
N ARG A 248 6.13 12.92 -8.61
CA ARG A 248 6.19 11.46 -8.68
C ARG A 248 7.40 10.95 -9.46
N GLN A 249 7.67 11.51 -10.64
CA GLN A 249 8.83 11.11 -11.46
C GLN A 249 10.18 11.38 -10.77
N ALA A 250 10.31 12.48 -10.04
CA ALA A 250 11.50 12.76 -9.24
C ALA A 250 11.67 11.75 -8.09
N GLY A 251 10.57 11.30 -7.47
CA GLY A 251 10.58 10.21 -6.49
C GLY A 251 10.94 8.85 -7.09
N GLU A 252 10.44 8.54 -8.29
CA GLU A 252 10.85 7.35 -9.05
C GLU A 252 12.35 7.39 -9.32
N GLU A 253 12.87 8.52 -9.80
CA GLU A 253 14.30 8.69 -10.07
C GLU A 253 15.14 8.58 -8.80
N TYR A 254 14.65 9.07 -7.65
CA TYR A 254 15.29 8.88 -6.35
C TYR A 254 15.51 7.38 -6.05
N LEU A 255 14.53 6.52 -6.31
CA LEU A 255 14.65 5.08 -6.08
C LEU A 255 15.49 4.39 -7.18
N LEU A 256 15.29 4.76 -8.44
CA LEU A 256 15.93 4.14 -9.59
C LEU A 256 17.44 4.39 -9.62
N ARG A 257 17.92 5.60 -9.33
CA ARG A 257 19.38 5.87 -9.23
C ARG A 257 20.07 5.06 -8.14
N ARG A 258 19.29 4.49 -7.22
CA ARG A 258 19.73 3.61 -6.14
C ARG A 258 19.43 2.14 -6.43
N ASN A 259 19.06 1.78 -7.66
CA ASN A 259 18.68 0.42 -8.04
C ASN A 259 17.63 -0.22 -7.11
N LEU A 260 16.83 0.59 -6.42
CA LEU A 260 15.88 0.20 -5.37
C LEU A 260 16.49 -0.36 -4.06
N LEU A 261 17.80 -0.59 -3.97
CA LEU A 261 18.40 -1.15 -2.75
C LEU A 261 19.82 -0.66 -2.40
N ARG A 262 20.44 0.13 -3.28
CA ARG A 262 21.85 0.51 -3.22
C ARG A 262 22.06 1.88 -2.61
N SER A 263 23.10 1.97 -1.79
CA SER A 263 23.64 3.24 -1.30
C SER A 263 24.36 3.96 -2.44
N LEU A 264 24.03 5.24 -2.70
CA LEU A 264 24.77 6.06 -3.67
C LEU A 264 26.23 6.29 -3.24
N ARG A 265 26.51 6.22 -1.93
CA ARG A 265 27.84 6.50 -1.39
C ARG A 265 28.76 5.29 -1.48
N THR A 266 28.22 4.10 -1.20
CA THR A 266 29.04 2.87 -1.04
C THR A 266 28.79 1.84 -2.14
N GLY A 267 27.68 1.92 -2.87
CA GLY A 267 27.24 0.86 -3.80
C GLY A 267 26.77 -0.43 -3.10
N GLU A 268 26.76 -0.46 -1.78
CA GLU A 268 26.31 -1.63 -1.01
C GLU A 268 24.79 -1.63 -0.83
N VAL A 269 24.23 -2.80 -0.51
CA VAL A 269 22.82 -2.95 -0.13
C VAL A 269 22.58 -2.17 1.17
N VAL A 270 21.61 -1.25 1.16
CA VAL A 270 21.28 -0.36 2.29
C VAL A 270 20.76 -1.14 3.48
N ASN A 271 19.86 -2.10 3.23
CA ASN A 271 19.32 -2.96 4.26
C ASN A 271 19.04 -4.37 3.69
N PRO A 272 19.77 -5.41 4.13
CA PRO A 272 19.57 -6.77 3.64
C PRO A 272 18.19 -7.34 3.98
N GLN A 273 17.51 -6.82 5.01
CA GLN A 273 16.16 -7.27 5.39
C GLN A 273 15.09 -6.91 4.36
N TRP A 274 15.36 -5.98 3.43
CA TRP A 274 14.43 -5.66 2.33
C TRP A 274 14.20 -6.84 1.37
N GLY A 275 15.03 -7.89 1.47
CA GLY A 275 14.80 -9.16 0.80
C GLY A 275 13.77 -10.07 1.48
N LEU A 276 13.19 -9.70 2.63
CA LEU A 276 12.15 -10.48 3.32
C LEU A 276 10.76 -9.95 2.96
N PHE A 277 9.95 -10.74 2.26
CA PHE A 277 8.67 -10.27 1.73
C PHE A 277 7.54 -10.36 2.75
N SER A 278 6.91 -9.23 3.03
CA SER A 278 5.81 -9.12 4.00
C SER A 278 4.47 -8.84 3.33
N TYR A 279 3.40 -9.25 4.02
CA TYR A 279 2.04 -8.84 3.70
C TYR A 279 1.15 -8.81 4.97
N PRO A 280 0.32 -7.76 5.17
CA PRO A 280 0.38 -6.47 4.48
C PRO A 280 1.75 -5.81 4.69
N PRO A 281 2.31 -5.09 3.70
CA PRO A 281 3.64 -4.48 3.88
C PRO A 281 3.70 -3.37 4.93
N ARG A 282 2.54 -2.80 5.31
CA ARG A 282 2.44 -1.66 6.23
C ARG A 282 3.41 -0.53 5.81
N TRP A 283 4.10 0.07 6.77
CA TRP A 283 5.15 1.08 6.53
C TRP A 283 6.44 0.50 5.94
N TYR A 284 6.62 -0.82 5.99
CA TYR A 284 7.90 -1.44 5.69
C TYR A 284 8.21 -1.36 4.19
N TYR A 285 9.49 -1.17 3.89
CA TYR A 285 10.02 -1.22 2.54
C TYR A 285 10.59 -2.62 2.30
N ASP A 286 10.12 -3.27 1.24
CA ASP A 286 10.69 -4.52 0.74
C ASP A 286 10.80 -4.45 -0.80
N LEU A 287 11.68 -5.28 -1.37
CA LEU A 287 11.93 -5.26 -2.82
C LEU A 287 10.71 -5.70 -3.64
N LEU A 288 9.82 -6.52 -3.09
CA LEU A 288 8.61 -6.92 -3.78
C LEU A 288 7.59 -5.77 -3.83
N LYS A 289 7.46 -4.96 -2.78
CA LYS A 289 6.66 -3.72 -2.76
C LYS A 289 7.18 -2.71 -3.78
N ALA A 290 8.50 -2.51 -3.80
CA ALA A 290 9.13 -1.58 -4.72
C ALA A 290 8.99 -2.00 -6.18
N THR A 291 9.26 -3.26 -6.50
CA THR A 291 9.13 -3.77 -7.87
C THR A 291 7.66 -3.87 -8.31
N GLU A 292 6.73 -4.21 -7.40
CA GLU A 292 5.30 -4.21 -7.70
C GLU A 292 4.79 -2.81 -8.07
N TYR A 293 5.28 -1.76 -7.40
CA TYR A 293 4.96 -0.38 -7.79
C TYR A 293 5.32 -0.13 -9.27
N PHE A 294 6.54 -0.44 -9.71
CA PHE A 294 6.94 -0.25 -11.11
C PHE A 294 6.14 -1.13 -12.08
N ALA A 295 5.83 -2.37 -11.69
CA ALA A 295 4.98 -3.25 -12.48
C ALA A 295 3.55 -2.71 -12.65
N ARG A 296 2.98 -2.11 -11.60
CA ARG A 296 1.66 -1.46 -11.63
C ARG A 296 1.69 -0.15 -12.38
N ARG A 297 2.74 0.66 -12.24
CA ARG A 297 2.99 1.85 -13.06
C ARG A 297 3.02 1.47 -14.55
N GLY A 298 3.58 0.32 -14.86
CA GLY A 298 3.65 -0.23 -16.21
C GLY A 298 4.72 0.47 -17.04
N GLY A 299 4.59 0.40 -18.36
CA GLY A 299 5.63 0.84 -19.31
C GLY A 299 6.78 -0.16 -19.40
N THR A 300 7.82 0.20 -20.14
CA THR A 300 9.04 -0.61 -20.26
C THR A 300 9.80 -0.60 -18.92
N PRO A 301 10.26 -1.76 -18.42
CA PRO A 301 11.16 -1.82 -17.28
C PRO A 301 12.42 -0.99 -17.50
N ASP A 302 12.79 -0.19 -16.50
CA ASP A 302 14.08 0.50 -16.47
C ASP A 302 15.16 -0.52 -16.06
N PRO A 303 16.30 -0.61 -16.75
CA PRO A 303 17.37 -1.57 -16.39
C PRO A 303 17.84 -1.47 -14.94
N ARG A 304 17.66 -0.32 -14.29
CA ARG A 304 18.03 -0.14 -12.88
C ARG A 304 17.18 -0.96 -11.91
N VAL A 305 16.04 -1.53 -12.35
CA VAL A 305 15.24 -2.44 -11.52
C VAL A 305 15.69 -3.91 -11.61
N ASP A 306 16.59 -4.25 -12.54
CA ASP A 306 16.98 -5.64 -12.85
C ASP A 306 17.41 -6.41 -11.60
N GLU A 307 18.30 -5.81 -10.80
CA GLU A 307 18.82 -6.46 -9.58
C GLU A 307 17.71 -6.82 -8.59
N ALA A 308 16.76 -5.90 -8.37
CA ALA A 308 15.65 -6.10 -7.45
C ALA A 308 14.64 -7.14 -7.98
N VAL A 309 14.39 -7.14 -9.29
CA VAL A 309 13.51 -8.14 -9.93
C VAL A 309 14.13 -9.54 -9.86
N GLU A 310 15.44 -9.66 -10.07
CA GLU A 310 16.12 -10.95 -9.94
C GLU A 310 16.15 -11.45 -8.48
N HIS A 311 16.20 -10.57 -7.49
CA HIS A 311 15.95 -10.95 -6.09
C HIS A 311 14.53 -11.52 -5.89
N VAL A 312 13.51 -10.89 -6.49
CA VAL A 312 12.14 -11.44 -6.46
C VAL A 312 12.08 -12.81 -7.14
N ARG A 313 12.72 -12.97 -8.31
CA ARG A 313 12.75 -14.24 -9.06
C ARG A 313 13.43 -15.35 -8.27
N ALA A 314 14.58 -15.07 -7.66
CA ALA A 314 15.37 -16.04 -6.91
C ALA A 314 14.65 -16.60 -5.67
N LYS A 315 13.66 -15.89 -5.14
CA LYS A 315 12.86 -16.31 -3.98
C LYS A 315 11.67 -17.23 -4.33
N ARG A 316 11.44 -17.48 -5.62
CA ARG A 316 10.43 -18.45 -6.06
C ARG A 316 10.78 -19.84 -5.52
N GLN A 317 9.85 -20.45 -4.80
CA GLN A 317 9.98 -21.81 -4.29
C GLN A 317 9.86 -22.83 -5.43
N PRO A 318 10.30 -24.09 -5.24
CA PRO A 318 10.20 -25.15 -6.26
C PRO A 318 8.77 -25.41 -6.75
N ASP A 319 7.75 -25.13 -5.92
CA ASP A 319 6.34 -25.26 -6.27
C ASP A 319 5.77 -24.03 -7.00
N GLY A 320 6.61 -23.05 -7.33
CA GLY A 320 6.26 -21.83 -8.04
C GLY A 320 5.69 -20.70 -7.18
N ARG A 321 5.64 -20.85 -5.84
CA ARG A 321 5.08 -19.87 -4.91
C ARG A 321 6.15 -19.04 -4.21
N TRP A 322 5.73 -18.03 -3.46
CA TRP A 322 6.58 -17.21 -2.59
C TRP A 322 6.12 -17.32 -1.14
N LEU A 323 7.06 -17.19 -0.22
CA LEU A 323 6.79 -17.28 1.22
C LEU A 323 6.31 -15.93 1.79
N LEU A 324 5.62 -15.99 2.92
CA LEU A 324 5.54 -14.88 3.87
C LEU A 324 6.79 -14.94 4.76
N GLU A 325 7.49 -13.83 4.99
CA GLU A 325 8.81 -13.90 5.65
C GLU A 325 9.05 -12.85 6.74
N ASN A 326 8.19 -11.85 6.86
CA ASN A 326 8.39 -10.73 7.77
C ASN A 326 7.05 -10.12 8.20
N THR A 327 6.23 -10.90 8.90
CA THR A 327 4.98 -10.39 9.48
C THR A 327 5.29 -9.35 10.55
N HIS A 328 4.78 -8.12 10.37
CA HIS A 328 5.06 -7.03 11.29
C HIS A 328 4.31 -7.22 12.63
N PRO A 329 5.00 -7.05 13.78
CA PRO A 329 4.38 -7.18 15.10
C PRO A 329 3.34 -6.08 15.33
N GLY A 330 2.41 -6.34 16.24
CA GLY A 330 1.33 -5.42 16.59
C GLY A 330 -0.01 -6.11 16.74
N GLU A 331 -1.00 -5.38 17.24
CA GLU A 331 -2.35 -5.89 17.42
C GLU A 331 -3.05 -5.96 16.05
N VAL A 332 -3.66 -7.10 15.74
CA VAL A 332 -4.45 -7.30 14.51
C VAL A 332 -5.81 -7.88 14.88
N HIS A 333 -6.85 -7.53 14.11
CA HIS A 333 -8.16 -8.17 14.24
C HIS A 333 -8.10 -9.67 13.93
N PHE A 334 -7.33 -10.02 12.89
CA PHE A 334 -6.99 -11.39 12.51
C PHE A 334 -5.88 -11.40 11.46
N ARG A 335 -5.24 -12.56 11.27
CA ARG A 335 -4.25 -12.76 10.21
C ARG A 335 -4.94 -13.11 8.89
N PHE A 336 -4.43 -12.56 7.78
CA PHE A 336 -4.88 -12.94 6.45
C PHE A 336 -4.26 -14.25 6.00
N GLU A 337 -2.97 -14.44 6.24
CA GLU A 337 -2.22 -15.60 5.75
C GLU A 337 -1.70 -16.47 6.88
N GLU A 338 -1.17 -17.63 6.48
CA GLU A 338 -0.39 -18.51 7.35
C GLU A 338 0.84 -17.78 7.92
N PRO A 339 1.42 -18.27 9.02
CA PRO A 339 2.62 -17.67 9.62
C PRO A 339 3.83 -17.59 8.67
N ASP A 340 4.80 -16.76 9.05
CA ASP A 340 6.08 -16.64 8.35
C ASP A 340 6.75 -18.01 8.12
N GLY A 341 7.37 -18.15 6.95
CA GLY A 341 7.90 -19.41 6.42
C GLY A 341 6.89 -20.22 5.61
N GLY A 342 5.59 -19.91 5.69
CA GLY A 342 4.54 -20.54 4.88
C GLY A 342 4.36 -19.91 3.50
N PRO A 343 3.72 -20.62 2.54
CA PRO A 343 3.40 -20.05 1.23
C PRO A 343 2.36 -18.92 1.33
N SER A 344 2.69 -17.76 0.78
CA SER A 344 1.85 -16.56 0.74
C SER A 344 1.18 -16.40 -0.63
N ARG A 345 -0.15 -16.34 -0.63
CA ARG A 345 -0.95 -15.99 -1.81
C ARG A 345 -0.69 -14.56 -2.25
N TRP A 346 -0.55 -13.62 -1.30
CA TRP A 346 -0.29 -12.23 -1.64
C TRP A 346 1.08 -12.04 -2.27
N ASN A 347 2.14 -12.55 -1.66
CA ASN A 347 3.48 -12.41 -2.22
C ASN A 347 3.60 -13.17 -3.54
N THR A 348 2.94 -14.33 -3.69
CA THR A 348 2.88 -15.05 -4.97
C THR A 348 2.18 -14.22 -6.05
N LEU A 349 1.00 -13.66 -5.78
CA LEU A 349 0.28 -12.81 -6.73
C LEU A 349 1.11 -11.57 -7.13
N ARG A 350 1.70 -10.88 -6.15
CA ARG A 350 2.54 -9.69 -6.37
C ARG A 350 3.78 -10.03 -7.19
N ALA A 351 4.46 -11.13 -6.88
CA ALA A 351 5.66 -11.57 -7.59
C ALA A 351 5.34 -11.99 -9.04
N LEU A 352 4.24 -12.70 -9.26
CA LEU A 352 3.79 -13.06 -10.61
C LEU A 352 3.46 -11.81 -11.44
N ARG A 353 2.88 -10.76 -10.84
CA ARG A 353 2.66 -9.48 -11.54
C ARG A 353 3.97 -8.84 -11.97
N VAL A 354 4.95 -8.80 -11.08
CA VAL A 354 6.28 -8.23 -11.33
C VAL A 354 6.97 -8.97 -12.48
N LEU A 355 7.05 -10.29 -12.38
CA LEU A 355 7.76 -11.11 -13.36
C LEU A 355 7.08 -11.09 -14.73
N ARG A 356 5.74 -11.11 -14.79
CA ARG A 356 5.02 -10.99 -16.07
C ARG A 356 5.23 -9.63 -16.73
N TRP A 357 5.25 -8.55 -15.95
CA TRP A 357 5.54 -7.21 -16.48
C TRP A 357 6.97 -7.12 -17.01
N TYR A 358 7.93 -7.62 -16.24
CA TYR A 358 9.35 -7.57 -16.58
C TYR A 358 9.68 -8.44 -17.80
N ASP A 359 9.26 -9.71 -17.78
CA ASP A 359 9.57 -10.68 -18.82
C ASP A 359 8.89 -10.33 -20.16
N ALA A 360 7.70 -9.72 -20.14
CA ALA A 360 7.03 -9.25 -21.37
C ALA A 360 7.91 -8.33 -22.23
N SER A 361 8.76 -7.54 -21.58
CA SER A 361 9.57 -6.52 -22.23
C SER A 361 10.88 -7.10 -22.76
N ALA A 362 11.48 -8.07 -22.07
CA ALA A 362 12.65 -8.81 -22.56
C ALA A 362 12.35 -9.54 -23.88
N HIS A 363 11.16 -10.13 -24.02
CA HIS A 363 10.75 -10.82 -25.25
C HIS A 363 10.48 -9.85 -26.42
N SER A 364 10.20 -8.57 -26.15
CA SER A 364 9.98 -7.56 -27.20
C SER A 364 11.28 -7.04 -27.85
N VAL A 365 12.41 -7.14 -27.16
CA VAL A 365 13.74 -6.72 -27.68
C VAL A 365 14.39 -7.82 -28.55
N GLY A 366 14.02 -9.09 -28.34
CA GLY A 366 14.53 -10.23 -29.12
C GLY A 366 13.92 -10.43 -30.51
N ALA A 367 12.84 -9.71 -30.85
CA ALA A 367 12.11 -9.87 -32.12
C ALA A 367 12.47 -8.77 -33.17
N GLY A 368 13.75 -8.43 -33.30
CA GLY A 368 14.24 -7.57 -34.38
C GLY A 368 14.18 -8.29 -35.74
N PRO A 369 13.92 -7.59 -36.86
CA PRO A 369 13.70 -8.23 -38.16
C PRO A 369 14.98 -8.93 -38.66
N PRO A 370 14.86 -10.05 -39.41
CA PRO A 370 16.02 -10.76 -39.95
C PRO A 370 16.79 -9.82 -40.86
N SER A 371 18.09 -9.70 -40.59
CA SER A 371 19.02 -8.96 -41.45
C SER A 371 19.02 -9.61 -42.85
N HIS A 372 18.38 -8.95 -43.81
CA HIS A 372 18.55 -9.27 -45.22
C HIS A 372 19.97 -8.92 -45.63
N ARG A 373 20.89 -9.89 -45.53
CA ARG A 373 22.14 -9.85 -46.30
C ARG A 373 21.77 -10.04 -47.77
N ARG A 374 21.87 -8.98 -48.56
CA ARG A 374 21.98 -9.10 -50.02
C ARG A 374 23.44 -9.41 -50.35
N HIS A 375 23.62 -10.50 -51.09
CA HIS A 375 24.87 -10.92 -51.72
C HIS A 375 25.28 -9.96 -52.84
#